data_AF-X1U4Q8-F1
#
_entry.id   AF-X1U4Q8-F1
#
_cell.length_a   1.000
_cell.length_b   1.000
_cell.length_c   1.000
_cell.angle_alpha   90.00
_cell.angle_beta   90.00
_cell.angle_gamma   90.00
#
_symmetry.space_group_name_H-M   'P 1'
#
loop_
_entity.id
_entity.type
_entity.pdbx_description
1 polymer ?
#
loop_
_entity_poly.entity_id
_entity_poly.type
_entity_poly.pdbx_seq_one_letter_code
_entity_poly.pdbx_strand_id
1 'polypeptide(L)'
;MLGLSGMVYKKRRPKRYTAKDAAFAVGGHKGGYIAFIPKDYPLTSQQSLVKKVARECGIKPGIKKAELQKAMVDCVGPKMAK
;
A
#
# COMPACT_ATOMS: atom_id res chain seq x y z
N MET A 1 -23.70 0.72 10.70
CA MET A 1 -23.20 -0.39 9.86
C MET A 1 -22.14 0.14 8.90
N LEU A 2 -21.07 -0.64 8.71
CA LEU A 2 -19.82 -0.27 8.04
C LEU A 2 -19.96 -0.06 6.52
N GLY A 3 -19.61 1.12 6.02
CA GLY A 3 -19.43 1.38 4.59
C GLY A 3 -17.94 1.44 4.22
N LEU A 4 -17.31 0.27 4.05
CA LEU A 4 -15.93 0.11 3.56
C LEU A 4 -15.86 0.37 2.04
N SER A 5 -16.15 1.60 1.62
CA SER A 5 -16.01 2.03 0.22
C SER A 5 -14.62 2.59 -0.01
N GLY A 6 -13.64 1.70 -0.11
CA GLY A 6 -12.25 2.07 -0.40
C GLY A 6 -11.33 0.88 -0.60
N MET A 7 -11.89 -0.31 -0.84
CA MET A 7 -11.10 -1.52 -1.02
C MET A 7 -10.42 -1.51 -2.38
N VAL A 8 -9.14 -1.14 -2.31
CA VAL A 8 -8.05 -1.82 -3.02
C VAL A 8 -8.13 -1.68 -4.54
N TYR A 9 -7.50 -0.63 -5.07
CA TYR A 9 -6.92 -0.70 -6.41
C TYR A 9 -5.85 -1.80 -6.39
N LYS A 10 -6.28 -3.06 -6.55
CA LYS A 10 -5.40 -4.20 -6.73
C LYS A 10 -4.74 -3.94 -8.07
N LYS A 11 -3.56 -3.29 -8.07
CA LYS A 11 -2.70 -3.21 -9.26
C LYS A 11 -2.57 -4.66 -9.74
N ARG A 12 -3.33 -5.01 -10.79
CA ARG A 12 -3.31 -6.36 -11.36
C ARG A 12 -1.87 -6.61 -11.78
N ARG A 13 -1.25 -7.66 -11.23
CA ARG A 13 0.12 -8.03 -11.63
C ARG A 13 0.15 -8.23 -13.15
N PRO A 14 1.27 -7.88 -13.82
CA PRO A 14 1.44 -8.25 -15.22
C PRO A 14 1.24 -9.76 -15.38
N LYS A 15 0.51 -10.16 -16.44
CA LYS A 15 0.26 -11.56 -16.74
C LYS A 15 1.60 -12.31 -16.84
N ARG A 16 1.63 -13.55 -16.33
CA ARG A 16 2.77 -14.46 -16.47
C ARG A 16 3.18 -14.48 -17.94
N TYR A 17 4.47 -14.25 -18.23
CA TYR A 17 5.00 -14.50 -19.56
C TYR A 17 4.78 -15.97 -19.91
N THR A 18 3.99 -16.21 -20.93
CA THR A 18 3.79 -17.51 -21.54
C THR A 18 4.60 -17.56 -22.82
N ALA A 19 5.53 -18.52 -22.93
CA ALA A 19 6.36 -18.70 -24.13
C ALA A 19 5.55 -18.99 -25.42
N LYS A 20 4.22 -19.03 -25.34
CA LYS A 20 3.31 -19.08 -26.49
C LYS A 20 3.27 -17.77 -27.28
N ASP A 21 3.57 -16.63 -26.63
CA ASP A 21 3.49 -15.28 -27.22
C ASP A 21 4.84 -14.80 -27.78
N ALA A 22 5.87 -15.65 -27.79
CA ALA A 22 7.20 -15.33 -28.26
C ALA A 22 7.42 -15.91 -29.66
N ALA A 23 8.00 -15.13 -30.56
CA ALA A 23 8.30 -15.56 -31.93
C ALA A 23 9.25 -16.78 -32.01
N PHE A 24 9.96 -17.10 -30.92
CA PHE A 24 10.93 -18.19 -30.83
C PHE A 24 10.78 -18.94 -29.50
N ALA A 25 10.77 -20.27 -29.54
CA ALA A 25 10.70 -21.12 -28.36
C ALA A 25 12.06 -21.12 -27.62
N VAL A 26 12.30 -20.14 -26.77
CA VAL A 26 13.49 -20.13 -25.90
C VAL A 26 13.33 -21.20 -24.82
N GLY A 27 14.28 -22.14 -24.77
CA GLY A 27 14.32 -23.30 -23.87
C GLY A 27 14.51 -22.96 -22.39
N GLY A 28 13.67 -22.08 -21.85
CA GLY A 28 13.61 -21.81 -20.42
C GLY A 28 13.06 -23.00 -19.67
N HIS A 29 13.75 -23.42 -18.60
CA HIS A 29 13.30 -24.50 -17.71
C HIS A 29 11.83 -24.32 -17.32
N LYS A 30 11.03 -25.39 -17.41
CA LYS A 30 9.62 -25.45 -16.98
C LYS A 30 9.50 -25.38 -15.45
N GLY A 31 10.02 -24.32 -14.84
CA GLY A 31 9.88 -24.06 -13.41
C GLY A 31 8.55 -23.35 -13.13
N GLY A 32 7.71 -23.94 -12.30
CA GLY A 32 6.64 -23.22 -11.64
C GLY A 32 7.23 -22.39 -10.50
N TYR A 33 7.10 -21.06 -10.53
CA TYR A 33 7.41 -20.24 -9.36
C TYR A 33 6.17 -20.19 -8.47
N ILE A 34 6.27 -20.71 -7.24
CA ILE A 34 5.25 -20.46 -6.21
C ILE A 34 5.43 -19.00 -5.80
N ALA A 35 4.63 -18.12 -6.40
CA ALA A 35 4.60 -16.72 -6.00
C ALA A 35 3.97 -16.64 -4.62
N PHE A 36 4.79 -16.73 -3.57
CA PHE A 36 4.39 -16.48 -2.20
C PHE A 36 3.64 -15.15 -2.11
N ILE A 37 2.63 -15.09 -1.22
CA ILE A 37 1.90 -13.85 -0.93
C ILE A 37 2.94 -12.77 -0.67
N PRO A 38 2.87 -11.62 -1.36
CA PRO A 38 3.85 -10.56 -1.18
C PRO A 38 3.83 -10.13 0.29
N LYS A 39 5.00 -10.18 0.93
CA LYS A 39 5.15 -9.67 2.30
C LYS A 39 4.86 -8.18 2.31
N ASP A 40 4.28 -7.70 3.39
CA ASP A 40 4.16 -6.27 3.62
C ASP A 40 5.56 -5.64 3.63
N TYR A 41 5.65 -4.44 3.06
CA TYR A 41 6.90 -3.69 3.09
C TYR A 41 7.25 -3.34 4.54
N PRO A 42 8.50 -3.57 4.98
CA PRO A 42 8.92 -3.18 6.30
C PRO A 42 8.81 -1.66 6.43
N LEU A 43 8.15 -1.20 7.50
CA LEU A 43 8.04 0.23 7.80
C LEU A 43 9.35 0.72 8.40
N THR A 44 9.81 1.89 7.97
CA THR A 44 10.91 2.59 8.65
C THR A 44 10.44 3.10 10.02
N SER A 45 11.39 3.43 10.91
CA SER A 45 11.10 4.00 12.23
C SER A 45 10.27 5.29 12.15
N GLN A 46 10.54 6.14 11.16
CA GLN A 46 9.75 7.36 10.94
C GLN A 46 8.34 7.05 10.43
N GLN A 47 8.21 6.09 9.51
CA GLN A 47 6.89 5.69 8.98
C GLN A 47 6.01 5.06 10.06
N SER A 48 6.59 4.26 10.96
CA SER A 48 5.85 3.69 12.09
C SER A 48 5.40 4.77 13.09
N LEU A 49 6.24 5.79 13.33
CA LEU A 49 5.90 6.93 14.16
C LEU A 49 4.77 7.78 13.55
N VAL A 50 4.85 8.12 12.26
CA VAL A 50 3.77 8.82 11.53
C VAL A 50 2.48 8.01 11.60
N LYS A 51 2.53 6.69 11.40
CA LYS A 51 1.37 5.80 11.49
C LYS A 51 0.73 5.84 12.89
N LYS A 52 1.54 5.89 13.94
CA LYS A 52 1.07 6.00 15.33
C LYS A 52 0.40 7.36 15.56
N VAL A 53 1.06 8.46 15.21
CA VAL A 53 0.55 9.82 15.37
C VAL A 53 -0.74 10.02 14.58
N ALA A 54 -0.81 9.56 13.33
CA ALA A 54 -2.02 9.63 12.52
C ALA A 54 -3.20 8.89 13.17
N ARG A 55 -2.95 7.74 13.80
CA ARG A 55 -3.97 6.99 14.54
C ARG A 55 -4.46 7.74 15.77
N GLU A 56 -3.56 8.37 16.51
CA GLU A 56 -3.89 9.21 17.67
C GLU A 56 -4.68 10.47 17.27
N CYS A 57 -4.33 11.08 16.14
CA CYS A 57 -5.03 12.25 15.60
C CYS A 57 -6.34 11.88 14.87
N GLY A 58 -6.77 10.62 14.91
CA GLY A 58 -8.05 10.17 14.35
C GLY A 58 -8.11 10.15 12.81
N ILE A 59 -6.98 10.24 12.12
CA ILE A 59 -6.92 10.21 10.65
C ILE A 59 -7.24 8.80 10.16
N LYS A 60 -8.30 8.69 9.35
CA LYS A 60 -8.79 7.42 8.80
C LYS A 60 -8.96 7.51 7.28
N PRO A 61 -8.89 6.38 6.55
CA PRO A 61 -9.26 6.35 5.15
C PRO A 61 -10.69 6.86 4.95
N GLY A 62 -10.91 7.71 3.93
CA GLY A 62 -12.23 8.27 3.63
C GLY A 62 -12.59 9.56 4.37
N ILE A 63 -11.67 10.14 5.17
CA ILE A 63 -11.85 11.47 5.76
C ILE A 63 -11.94 12.57 4.68
N LYS A 64 -12.71 13.63 4.93
CA LYS A 64 -12.79 14.76 3.99
C LYS A 64 -11.45 15.48 3.90
N LYS A 65 -11.11 16.00 2.72
CA LYS A 65 -9.85 16.74 2.48
C LYS A 65 -9.65 17.89 3.47
N ALA A 66 -10.69 18.68 3.73
CA ALA A 66 -10.61 19.82 4.65
C ALA A 66 -10.33 19.39 6.09
N GLU A 67 -10.94 18.30 6.55
CA GLU A 67 -10.71 17.74 7.88
C GLU A 67 -9.31 17.15 8.01
N LEU A 68 -8.82 16.48 6.96
CA LEU A 68 -7.44 16.00 6.91
C LEU A 68 -6.44 17.14 7.04
N GLN A 69 -6.61 18.21 6.26
CA GLN A 69 -5.70 19.36 6.29
C GLN A 69 -5.65 20.02 7.67
N LYS A 70 -6.81 20.21 8.32
CA LYS A 70 -6.87 20.70 9.71
C LYS A 70 -6.15 19.76 10.67
N ALA A 71 -6.45 18.46 10.64
CA ALA A 71 -5.80 17.47 11.51
C ALA A 71 -4.27 17.41 11.32
N MET A 72 -3.79 17.61 10.10
CA MET A 72 -2.34 17.63 9.82
C MET A 72 -1.65 18.84 10.46
N VAL A 73 -2.24 20.02 10.38
CA VAL A 73 -1.68 21.25 10.95
C VAL A 73 -1.82 21.24 12.48
N ASP A 74 -3.02 20.95 12.98
CA ASP A 74 -3.36 21.16 14.39
C ASP A 74 -2.85 20.04 15.29
N CYS A 75 -2.75 18.80 14.78
CA CYS A 75 -2.40 17.63 15.60
C CYS A 75 -1.10 16.95 15.16
N VAL A 76 -0.94 16.64 13.87
CA VAL A 76 0.22 15.87 13.40
C VAL A 76 1.49 16.70 13.48
N GLY A 77 1.48 17.94 13.00
CA GLY A 77 2.64 18.84 12.99
C GLY A 77 3.33 18.97 14.36
N PRO A 78 2.61 19.40 15.43
CA PRO A 78 3.18 19.55 16.76
C PRO A 78 3.75 18.26 17.36
N LYS A 79 3.16 17.10 17.04
CA LYS A 79 3.61 15.79 17.52
C LYS A 79 4.81 15.23 16.75
N MET A 80 5.02 15.70 15.52
CA MET A 80 6.13 15.30 14.65
C MET A 80 7.34 16.24 14.75
N ALA A 81 7.14 17.47 15.22
CA ALA A 81 8.19 18.49 15.36
C ALA A 81 9.05 18.35 16.62
N LYS A 82 8.80 17.31 17.42
CA LYS A 82 9.44 17.05 18.72
C LYS A 82 10.44 15.92 18.60
#